data_AF-B3NQZ5-F1
#
_entry.id   AF-B3NQZ5-F1
#
_cell.length_a   1.000
_cell.length_b   1.000
_cell.length_c   1.000
_cell.angle_alpha   90.00
_cell.angle_beta   90.00
_cell.angle_gamma   90.00
#
_symmetry.space_group_name_H-M   'P 1'
#
loop_
_entity.id
_entity.type
_entity.pdbx_description
1 polymer ?
#
loop_
_entity_poly.entity_id
_entity_poly.type
_entity_poly.pdbx_seq_one_letter_code
_entity_poly.pdbx_strand_id
1 'polypeptide(L)'
;MPADIVTTEQLRYQLAFSHAMERTTRHWQETFAWYPRMQCCHYQRIDQIYLESRQRYGDGHFLKYASRRRLAKKFVVTAEEVADVLEDRKTLEKGGITGLKVAATENGEYGRMKPSKLYFC
;
A
#
# COMPACT_ATOMS: atom_id res chain seq x y z
N MET A 1 -13.11 44.21 6.20
CA MET A 1 -12.65 42.82 6.39
C MET A 1 -12.53 42.61 7.89
N PRO A 2 -13.35 41.76 8.53
CA PRO A 2 -13.12 41.44 9.93
C PRO A 2 -11.74 40.79 10.05
N ALA A 3 -10.93 41.22 11.02
CA ALA A 3 -9.63 40.61 11.26
C ALA A 3 -9.84 39.15 11.66
N ASP A 4 -9.07 38.23 11.07
CA ASP A 4 -9.00 36.84 11.51
C ASP A 4 -8.43 36.81 12.94
N ILE A 5 -9.31 36.85 13.93
CA ILE A 5 -8.93 36.77 15.34
C ILE A 5 -8.61 35.31 15.62
N VAL A 6 -7.31 34.98 15.66
CA VAL A 6 -6.84 33.66 16.07
C VAL A 6 -7.15 33.49 17.56
N THR A 7 -7.95 32.46 17.88
CA THR A 7 -8.31 32.18 19.27
C THR A 7 -7.17 31.47 19.99
N THR A 8 -7.11 31.64 21.31
CA THR A 8 -6.12 30.95 22.16
C THR A 8 -6.26 29.43 22.09
N GLU A 9 -7.48 28.93 21.86
CA GLU A 9 -7.75 27.51 21.65
C GLU A 9 -7.16 26.99 20.34
N GLN A 10 -7.31 27.74 19.25
CA GLN A 10 -6.68 27.41 17.96
C GLN A 10 -5.15 27.36 18.09
N LEU A 11 -4.54 28.31 18.82
CA LEU A 11 -3.10 28.30 19.09
C LEU A 11 -2.67 27.06 19.90
N ARG A 12 -3.43 26.70 20.93
CA ARG A 12 -3.16 25.51 21.76
C ARG A 12 -3.25 24.22 20.94
N TYR A 13 -4.25 24.11 20.08
CA TYR A 13 -4.39 22.97 19.18
C TYR A 13 -3.20 22.86 18.22
N GLN A 14 -2.82 23.96 17.56
CA GLN A 14 -1.67 23.99 16.64
C GLN A 14 -0.38 23.59 17.36
N LEU A 15 -0.13 24.11 18.56
CA LEU A 15 1.04 23.73 19.37
C LEU A 15 1.04 22.24 19.73
N ALA A 16 -0.11 21.71 20.19
CA ALA A 16 -0.23 20.29 20.52
C ALA A 16 0.02 19.40 19.29
N PHE A 17 -0.49 19.81 18.13
CA PHE A 17 -0.27 19.13 16.85
C PHE A 17 1.21 19.16 16.45
N SER A 18 1.87 20.32 16.48
CA SER A 18 3.30 20.45 16.18
C SER A 18 4.15 19.58 17.11
N HIS A 19 3.88 19.58 18.41
CA HIS A 19 4.59 18.73 19.37
C HIS A 19 4.33 17.24 19.17
N ALA A 20 3.14 16.85 18.72
CA ALA A 20 2.86 15.46 18.36
C ALA A 20 3.67 15.06 17.12
N MET A 21 3.66 15.90 16.07
CA MET A 21 4.44 15.67 14.85
C MET A 21 5.93 15.55 15.13
N GLU A 22 6.48 16.43 15.97
CA GLU A 22 7.90 16.42 16.33
C GLU A 22 8.27 15.12 17.06
N ARG A 23 7.46 14.69 18.04
CA ARG A 23 7.66 13.42 18.75
C ARG A 23 7.60 12.22 17.80
N THR A 24 6.63 12.18 16.90
CA THR A 24 6.52 11.09 15.90
C THR A 24 7.72 11.08 14.96
N THR A 25 8.14 12.26 14.48
CA THR A 25 9.29 12.40 13.58
C THR A 25 10.57 11.94 14.26
N ARG A 26 10.81 12.38 15.50
CA ARG A 26 11.98 11.98 16.28
C ARG A 26 11.99 10.48 16.55
N HIS A 27 10.86 9.93 16.98
CA HIS A 27 10.73 8.49 17.21
C HIS A 27 11.02 7.70 15.93
N TRP A 28 10.49 8.14 14.79
CA TRP A 28 10.76 7.51 13.50
C TRP A 28 12.23 7.58 13.11
N GLN A 29 12.90 8.72 13.32
CA GLN A 29 14.32 8.85 13.06
C GLN A 29 15.16 7.93 13.96
N GLU A 30 14.84 7.85 15.25
CA GLU A 30 15.57 7.02 16.21
C GLU A 30 15.40 5.51 15.93
N THR A 31 14.24 5.09 15.44
CA THR A 31 13.91 3.65 15.27
C THR A 31 14.00 3.13 13.84
N PHE A 32 13.72 3.99 12.85
CA PHE A 32 13.53 3.59 11.46
C PHE A 32 14.38 4.37 10.44
N ALA A 33 15.28 5.27 10.86
CA ALA A 33 16.14 5.99 9.90
C ALA A 33 17.00 5.08 9.00
N TRP A 34 17.28 3.84 9.44
CA TRP A 34 17.99 2.86 8.63
C TRP A 34 17.15 2.29 7.47
N TYR A 35 15.82 2.31 7.59
CA TYR A 35 14.91 1.62 6.67
C TYR A 35 15.00 2.12 5.23
N PRO A 36 14.96 3.44 4.94
CA PRO A 36 15.05 3.92 3.55
C PRO A 36 16.37 3.53 2.88
N ARG A 37 17.47 3.56 3.63
CA ARG A 37 18.79 3.16 3.12
C ARG A 37 18.81 1.67 2.78
N MET A 38 18.33 0.83 3.68
CA MET A 38 18.25 -0.62 3.44
C MET A 38 17.29 -0.96 2.29
N GLN A 39 16.15 -0.28 2.21
CA GLN A 39 15.20 -0.43 1.12
C GLN A 39 15.85 -0.10 -0.23
N CYS A 40 16.62 0.99 -0.29
CA CYS A 40 17.39 1.36 -1.47
C CYS A 40 18.41 0.26 -1.85
N CYS A 41 19.19 -0.24 -0.89
CA CYS A 41 20.14 -1.34 -1.13
C CYS A 41 19.45 -2.60 -1.68
N HIS A 42 18.26 -2.95 -1.17
CA HIS A 42 17.49 -4.08 -1.68
C HIS A 42 16.98 -3.84 -3.09
N TYR A 43 16.45 -2.65 -3.39
CA TYR A 43 15.96 -2.31 -4.72
C TYR A 43 17.07 -2.27 -5.77
N GLN A 44 18.24 -1.74 -5.42
CA GLN A 44 19.42 -1.77 -6.30
C GLN A 44 19.86 -3.20 -6.65
N ARG A 45 19.59 -4.18 -5.77
CA ARG A 45 19.95 -5.57 -5.99
C ARG A 45 18.93 -6.36 -6.82
N ILE A 46 17.74 -5.83 -7.07
CA ILE A 46 16.69 -6.54 -7.81
C ILE A 46 17.18 -6.97 -9.19
N ASP A 47 17.84 -6.08 -9.92
CA ASP A 47 18.33 -6.38 -11.28
C ASP A 47 19.38 -7.50 -11.26
N GLN A 48 20.28 -7.48 -10.27
CA GLN A 48 21.28 -8.52 -10.09
C GLN A 48 20.63 -9.87 -9.80
N ILE A 49 19.67 -9.90 -8.86
CA ILE A 49 18.93 -11.12 -8.52
C ILE A 49 18.17 -11.65 -9.73
N TYR A 50 17.58 -10.77 -10.53
CA TYR A 50 16.91 -11.13 -11.76
C TYR A 50 17.87 -11.79 -12.76
N LEU A 51 19.04 -11.17 -13.00
CA LEU A 51 20.05 -11.71 -13.91
C LEU A 51 20.61 -13.05 -13.41
N GLU A 52 20.95 -13.17 -12.12
CA GLU A 52 21.42 -14.42 -11.50
C GLU A 52 20.38 -15.53 -11.63
N SER A 53 19.12 -15.21 -11.35
CA SER A 53 18.00 -16.16 -11.46
C SER A 53 17.80 -16.60 -12.92
N ARG A 54 17.90 -15.66 -13.85
CA ARG A 54 17.79 -15.91 -15.29
C ARG A 54 18.92 -16.80 -15.78
N GLN A 55 20.15 -16.57 -15.34
CA GLN A 55 21.30 -17.43 -15.68
C GLN A 55 21.17 -18.83 -15.11
N ARG A 56 20.73 -18.96 -13.85
CA ARG A 56 20.68 -20.26 -13.14
C ARG A 56 19.50 -21.13 -13.57
N TYR A 57 18.33 -20.54 -13.80
CA TYR A 57 17.09 -21.27 -14.07
C TYR A 57 16.60 -21.11 -15.51
N GLY A 58 17.25 -20.26 -16.31
CA GLY A 58 16.83 -19.94 -17.67
C GLY A 58 15.53 -19.14 -17.74
N ASP A 59 15.18 -18.75 -18.96
CA ASP A 59 13.98 -17.94 -19.22
C ASP A 59 12.69 -18.73 -18.98
N GLY A 60 12.74 -20.07 -19.01
CA GLY A 60 11.56 -20.93 -18.88
C GLY A 60 10.83 -20.79 -17.54
N HIS A 61 11.55 -20.67 -16.42
CA HIS A 61 10.92 -20.48 -15.11
C HIS A 61 10.36 -19.07 -14.94
N PHE A 62 11.07 -18.04 -15.43
CA PHE A 62 10.57 -16.67 -15.44
C PHE A 62 9.35 -16.50 -16.34
N LEU A 63 9.36 -17.06 -17.55
CA LEU A 63 8.21 -17.06 -18.46
C LEU A 63 7.03 -17.84 -17.87
N LYS A 64 7.26 -18.95 -17.16
CA LYS A 64 6.21 -19.65 -16.40
C LYS A 64 5.67 -18.80 -15.25
N TYR A 65 6.51 -18.05 -14.55
CA TYR A 65 6.07 -17.12 -13.50
C TYR A 65 5.29 -15.93 -14.08
N ALA A 66 5.80 -15.31 -15.14
CA ALA A 66 5.15 -14.21 -15.84
C ALA A 66 3.81 -14.65 -16.45
N SER A 67 3.74 -15.85 -17.00
CA SER A 67 2.47 -16.43 -17.50
C SER A 67 1.54 -16.92 -16.38
N ARG A 68 2.05 -17.15 -15.15
CA ARG A 68 1.24 -17.50 -13.98
C ARG A 68 0.58 -16.25 -13.37
N ARG A 69 -0.68 -16.03 -13.76
CA ARG A 69 -1.75 -15.27 -13.06
C ARG A 69 -1.48 -13.84 -12.55
N ARG A 70 -0.27 -13.32 -12.37
CA ARG A 70 -0.04 -11.90 -11.99
C ARG A 70 0.08 -10.96 -13.18
N LEU A 71 0.32 -11.49 -14.39
CA LEU A 71 0.42 -10.72 -15.65
C LEU A 71 -0.46 -11.30 -16.77
N ALA A 72 -1.41 -12.19 -16.44
CA ALA A 72 -2.37 -12.62 -17.45
C ALA A 72 -3.27 -11.43 -17.80
N LYS A 73 -3.53 -11.17 -19.09
CA LYS A 73 -4.39 -10.06 -19.57
C LYS A 73 -5.72 -9.94 -18.81
N LYS A 74 -6.27 -11.06 -18.32
CA LYS A 74 -7.47 -11.12 -17.47
C LYS A 74 -7.37 -10.46 -16.09
N PHE A 75 -6.17 -10.11 -15.63
CA PHE A 75 -5.92 -9.39 -14.37
C PHE A 75 -5.21 -8.06 -14.60
N VAL A 76 -4.91 -7.72 -15.86
CA VAL A 76 -4.45 -6.39 -16.24
C VAL A 76 -5.71 -5.55 -16.41
N VAL A 77 -6.07 -4.81 -15.36
CA VAL A 77 -7.26 -3.95 -15.40
C VAL A 77 -6.90 -2.71 -16.21
N THR A 78 -7.62 -2.47 -17.29
CA THR A 78 -7.50 -1.24 -18.08
C THR A 78 -8.13 -0.07 -17.32
N ALA A 79 -7.71 1.17 -17.61
CA ALA A 79 -8.20 2.35 -16.90
C ALA A 79 -9.74 2.51 -17.01
N GLU A 80 -10.31 2.05 -18.13
CA GLU A 80 -11.76 2.02 -18.38
C GLU A 80 -12.47 1.03 -17.45
N GLU A 81 -11.96 -0.20 -17.33
CA GLU A 81 -12.51 -1.22 -16.41
C GLU A 81 -12.40 -0.80 -14.93
N VAL A 82 -11.37 -0.02 -14.55
CA VAL A 82 -11.27 0.55 -13.19
C VAL A 82 -12.37 1.60 -12.96
N ALA A 83 -12.69 2.43 -13.95
CA ALA A 83 -13.72 3.46 -13.85
C ALA A 83 -15.11 2.86 -13.70
N ASP A 84 -15.42 1.80 -14.44
CA ASP A 84 -16.70 1.09 -14.36
C ASP A 84 -16.88 0.42 -12.99
N VAL A 85 -15.84 -0.26 -12.47
CA VAL A 85 -15.89 -0.85 -11.13
C VAL A 85 -16.06 0.21 -10.03
N LEU A 86 -15.50 1.41 -10.21
CA LEU A 86 -15.68 2.51 -9.26
C LEU A 86 -17.10 3.07 -9.30
N GLU A 87 -17.73 3.19 -10.47
CA GLU A 87 -19.14 3.58 -10.58
C GLU A 87 -20.09 2.52 -10.01
N ASP A 88 -19.85 1.24 -10.30
CA ASP A 88 -20.59 0.13 -9.68
C ASP A 88 -20.45 0.15 -8.15
N ARG A 89 -19.26 0.45 -7.63
CA ARG A 89 -19.06 0.56 -6.19
C ARG A 89 -19.79 1.75 -5.58
N LYS A 90 -19.80 2.92 -6.24
CA LYS A 90 -20.57 4.10 -5.81
C LYS A 90 -22.07 3.84 -5.81
N THR A 91 -22.59 3.05 -6.76
CA THR A 91 -24.01 2.68 -6.80
C THR A 91 -24.37 1.68 -5.71
N LEU A 92 -23.51 0.69 -5.42
CA LEU A 92 -23.68 -0.26 -4.33
C LEU A 92 -23.62 0.41 -2.93
N GLU A 93 -22.74 1.40 -2.74
CA GLU A 93 -22.65 2.19 -1.50
C GLU A 93 -23.91 3.06 -1.29
N LYS A 94 -24.47 3.65 -2.35
CA LYS A 94 -25.77 4.34 -2.30
C LYS A 94 -26.94 3.40 -2.00
N GLY A 95 -26.83 2.11 -2.35
CA GLY A 95 -27.83 1.07 -2.11
C GLY A 95 -27.81 0.44 -0.71
N GLY A 96 -26.91 0.88 0.18
CA GLY A 96 -26.87 0.41 1.58
C GLY A 96 -26.37 -1.02 1.78
N ILE A 97 -25.67 -1.62 0.81
CA ILE A 97 -25.15 -2.98 0.93
C ILE A 97 -23.88 -2.98 1.81
N THR A 98 -24.07 -3.07 3.12
CA THR A 98 -23.01 -3.35 4.09
C THR A 98 -22.74 -4.85 4.12
N GLY A 99 -21.68 -5.31 3.46
CA GLY A 99 -21.29 -6.73 3.52
C GLY A 99 -20.41 -7.23 2.39
N LEU A 100 -19.64 -6.35 1.71
CA LEU A 100 -18.79 -6.76 0.60
C LEU A 100 -17.73 -7.76 1.10
N LYS A 101 -17.93 -9.05 0.83
CA LYS A 101 -16.94 -10.08 1.11
C LYS A 101 -15.88 -9.98 0.02
N VAL A 102 -14.67 -9.60 0.40
CA VAL A 102 -13.52 -9.55 -0.52
C VAL A 102 -13.37 -10.93 -1.17
N ALA A 103 -13.38 -10.96 -2.49
CA ALA A 103 -13.22 -12.21 -3.23
C ALA A 103 -11.91 -12.87 -2.81
N ALA A 104 -11.94 -14.20 -2.62
CA ALA A 104 -10.73 -14.95 -2.33
C ALA A 104 -9.78 -14.77 -3.51
N THR A 105 -8.73 -13.96 -3.32
CA THR A 105 -7.71 -13.77 -4.34
C THR A 105 -7.12 -15.14 -4.69
N GLU A 106 -7.05 -15.48 -5.98
CA GLU A 106 -6.67 -16.80 -6.46
C GLU A 106 -5.26 -17.27 -6.04
N ASN A 107 -4.45 -16.37 -5.48
CA ASN A 107 -3.14 -16.71 -4.91
C ASN A 107 -3.26 -17.37 -3.54
N GLY A 108 -4.42 -17.38 -2.87
CA GLY A 108 -4.66 -18.14 -1.64
C GLY A 108 -3.72 -17.91 -0.46
N GLU A 109 -2.70 -17.05 -0.58
CA GLU A 109 -1.59 -16.93 0.38
C GLU A 109 -1.73 -15.69 1.25
N TYR A 110 -2.13 -14.55 0.69
CA TYR A 110 -2.34 -13.31 1.44
C TYR A 110 -3.59 -13.32 2.34
N GLY A 111 -4.45 -14.34 2.23
CA GLY A 111 -5.64 -14.53 3.07
C GLY A 111 -5.59 -15.72 4.03
N ARG A 112 -4.51 -16.53 4.02
CA ARG A 112 -4.37 -17.70 4.90
C ARG A 112 -3.74 -17.38 6.25
N MET A 113 -2.96 -16.32 6.33
CA MET A 113 -2.53 -15.77 7.62
C MET A 113 -3.57 -14.76 8.07
N LYS A 114 -4.27 -15.05 9.16
CA LYS A 114 -4.99 -14.00 9.89
C LYS A 114 -3.97 -12.89 10.16
N PRO A 115 -4.30 -11.61 9.89
CA PRO A 115 -3.48 -10.51 10.35
C PRO A 115 -3.23 -10.73 11.84
N SER A 116 -1.97 -10.78 12.25
CA SER A 116 -1.66 -10.84 13.68
C SER A 116 -2.28 -9.60 14.33
N LYS A 117 -2.69 -9.71 15.60
CA LYS A 117 -3.33 -8.61 16.37
C LYS A 117 -2.52 -7.29 16.39
N LEU A 118 -1.28 -7.30 15.89
CA LEU A 118 -0.42 -6.13 15.72
C LEU A 118 -0.87 -5.18 14.60
N TYR A 119 -1.70 -5.62 13.64
CA TYR A 119 -2.08 -4.82 12.46
C TYR A 119 -3.53 -4.32 12.46
N PHE A 120 -4.26 -4.46 13.57
CA PHE A 120 -5.52 -3.74 13.77
C PHE A 120 -5.20 -2.39 14.42
N CYS A 121 -5.23 -1.32 13.63
CA CYS A 121 -5.53 0.02 14.12
C CYS A 121 -7.00 0.30 13.83
#